data_AF-A0A920LYC1-F1
#
_entry.id   AF-A0A920LYC1-F1
#
_cell.length_a   1.000
_cell.length_b   1.000
_cell.length_c   1.000
_cell.angle_alpha   90.00
_cell.angle_beta   90.00
_cell.angle_gamma   90.00
#
_symmetry.space_group_name_H-M   'P 1'
#
loop_
_entity.id
_entity.type
_entity.pdbx_description
1 polymer ?
#
loop_
_entity_poly.entity_id
_entity_poly.type
_entity_poly.pdbx_seq_one_letter_code
_entity_poly.pdbx_strand_id
1 'polypeptide(L)'
;MTPYAHSLGIISNDRWETFQKKMAKIDAETKALEKIKIDPSSFGGKNKSKQPVLSVLKRPEAKLVDIYNLIKRPLPEKGVLLDIETTKKYAGYIERQNKEIKKIKKYENAKIPREIIFSEITGLSNEVKQKLEKVLPKTIAHAQRIPGITPAAISLLLVHIKKEQSLLKEKIGS
;
A
#
# COMPACT_ATOMS: atom_id res chain seq x y z
N MET A 1 -12.33 -5.94 11.85
CA MET A 1 -13.47 -5.57 12.73
C MET A 1 -13.73 -6.58 13.84
N THR A 2 -13.61 -7.89 13.62
CA THR A 2 -13.83 -8.93 14.66
C THR A 2 -13.03 -8.73 15.96
N PRO A 3 -11.71 -8.39 15.94
CA PRO A 3 -10.96 -8.14 17.18
C PRO A 3 -11.47 -6.92 17.96
N TYR A 4 -11.88 -5.88 17.24
CA TYR A 4 -12.42 -4.66 17.84
C TYR A 4 -13.83 -4.87 18.43
N ALA A 5 -14.67 -5.65 17.75
CA ALA A 5 -15.99 -6.03 18.26
C ALA A 5 -15.89 -6.97 19.48
N HIS A 6 -14.88 -7.85 19.52
CA HIS A 6 -14.56 -8.65 20.70
C HIS A 6 -14.14 -7.80 21.89
N SER A 7 -13.24 -6.83 21.70
CA SER A 7 -12.85 -5.92 22.78
C SER A 7 -14.00 -5.07 23.33
N LEU A 8 -15.09 -4.95 22.57
CA LEU A 8 -16.31 -4.25 22.98
C LEU A 8 -17.39 -5.21 23.53
N GLY A 9 -17.13 -6.52 23.61
CA GLY A 9 -18.09 -7.52 24.11
C GLY A 9 -19.25 -7.81 23.15
N ILE A 10 -19.17 -7.42 21.88
CA ILE A 10 -20.28 -7.47 20.91
C ILE A 10 -20.41 -8.85 20.25
N ILE A 11 -19.38 -9.70 20.32
CA ILE A 11 -19.38 -11.02 19.67
C ILE A 11 -19.38 -12.16 20.68
N SER A 12 -20.03 -13.27 20.33
CA SER A 12 -19.99 -14.49 21.12
C SER A 12 -18.59 -15.13 21.12
N ASN A 13 -18.29 -15.86 22.20
CA ASN A 13 -17.04 -16.61 22.35
C ASN A 13 -16.82 -17.61 21.20
N ASP A 14 -17.88 -18.30 20.75
CA ASP A 14 -17.79 -19.26 19.63
C ASP A 14 -17.32 -18.61 18.31
N ARG A 15 -17.79 -17.38 18.05
CA ARG A 15 -17.39 -16.62 16.87
C ARG A 15 -15.94 -16.17 16.98
N TRP A 16 -15.50 -15.79 18.17
CA TRP A 16 -14.11 -15.45 18.45
C TRP A 16 -13.18 -16.65 18.27
N GLU A 17 -13.56 -17.80 18.82
CA GLU A 17 -12.79 -19.04 18.66
C GLU A 17 -12.65 -19.45 17.18
N THR A 18 -13.74 -19.38 16.42
CA THR A 18 -13.73 -19.71 15.00
C THR A 18 -12.79 -18.77 14.23
N PHE A 19 -12.83 -17.47 14.55
CA PHE A 19 -11.90 -16.49 13.98
C PHE A 19 -10.45 -16.81 14.33
N GLN A 20 -10.15 -17.11 15.60
CA GLN A 20 -8.81 -17.45 16.06
C GLN A 20 -8.28 -18.73 15.39
N LYS A 21 -9.10 -19.79 15.31
CA LYS A 21 -8.76 -21.04 14.63
C LYS A 21 -8.42 -20.80 13.16
N LYS A 22 -9.20 -19.98 12.45
CA LYS A 22 -8.92 -19.61 11.05
C LYS A 22 -7.61 -18.83 10.93
N MET A 23 -7.39 -17.84 11.79
CA MET A 23 -6.16 -17.03 11.78
C MET A 23 -4.91 -17.88 12.05
N ALA A 24 -4.98 -18.81 13.00
CA ALA A 24 -3.89 -19.74 13.27
C ALA A 24 -3.57 -20.63 12.06
N LYS A 25 -4.59 -21.14 11.35
CA LYS A 25 -4.40 -21.90 10.09
C LYS A 25 -3.72 -21.07 9.01
N ILE A 26 -4.14 -19.81 8.82
CA ILE A 26 -3.55 -18.89 7.84
C ILE A 26 -2.07 -18.65 8.16
N ASP A 27 -1.72 -18.40 9.41
CA ASP A 27 -0.33 -18.16 9.84
C ASP A 27 0.54 -19.40 9.66
N ALA A 28 0.05 -20.57 10.08
CA ALA A 28 0.76 -21.84 9.93
C ALA A 28 1.05 -22.18 8.46
N GLU A 29 0.05 -22.05 7.58
CA GLU A 29 0.25 -22.29 6.14
C GLU A 29 1.16 -21.24 5.51
N THR A 30 1.03 -19.97 5.87
CA THR A 30 1.92 -18.91 5.36
C THR A 30 3.38 -19.20 5.71
N LYS A 31 3.66 -19.58 6.97
CA LYS A 31 5.01 -19.97 7.42
C LYS A 31 5.53 -21.22 6.73
N ALA A 32 4.66 -22.19 6.44
CA ALA A 32 5.06 -23.37 5.68
C ALA A 32 5.46 -22.99 4.24
N LEU A 33 4.67 -22.16 3.57
CA LEU A 33 4.92 -21.70 2.20
C LEU A 33 6.17 -20.82 2.09
N GLU A 34 6.57 -20.08 3.14
CA GLU A 34 7.81 -19.29 3.17
C GLU A 34 9.07 -20.15 2.99
N LYS A 35 9.06 -21.38 3.51
CA LYS A 35 10.20 -22.30 3.44
C LYS A 35 10.30 -23.02 2.09
N ILE A 36 9.21 -23.05 1.32
CA ILE A 36 9.14 -23.80 0.07
C ILE A 36 9.59 -22.92 -1.10
N LYS A 37 10.51 -23.45 -1.91
CA LYS A 37 10.96 -22.80 -3.15
C LYS A 37 10.51 -23.62 -4.35
N ILE A 38 9.90 -22.96 -5.32
CA ILE A 38 9.39 -23.56 -6.56
C ILE A 38 10.07 -22.94 -7.77
N ASP A 39 10.13 -23.71 -8.86
CA ASP A 39 10.53 -23.17 -10.15
C ASP A 39 9.40 -22.28 -10.69
N PRO A 40 9.67 -21.00 -11.00
CA PRO A 40 8.66 -20.08 -11.47
C PRO A 40 8.23 -20.29 -12.94
N SER A 41 8.88 -21.19 -13.68
CA SER A 41 8.61 -21.44 -15.12
C SER A 41 7.16 -21.81 -15.41
N SER A 42 6.52 -22.60 -14.54
CA SER A 42 5.10 -22.95 -14.65
C SER A 42 4.14 -21.77 -14.45
N PHE A 43 4.64 -20.61 -13.99
CA PHE A 43 3.87 -19.41 -13.67
C PHE A 43 4.46 -18.17 -14.34
N GLY A 44 4.83 -18.28 -15.62
CA GLY A 44 5.30 -17.17 -16.46
C GLY A 44 6.73 -16.67 -16.16
N GLY A 45 7.47 -17.34 -15.28
CA GLY A 45 8.83 -16.96 -14.91
C GLY A 45 9.85 -17.31 -16.00
N LYS A 46 10.51 -16.29 -16.56
CA LYS A 46 11.65 -16.50 -17.48
C LYS A 46 12.93 -17.01 -16.79
N ASN A 47 12.96 -17.01 -15.46
CA ASN A 47 14.16 -17.25 -14.67
C ASN A 47 14.13 -18.67 -14.10
N LYS A 48 15.15 -19.51 -14.38
CA LYS A 48 15.20 -20.93 -13.98
C LYS A 48 15.55 -21.17 -12.50
N SER A 49 15.74 -20.11 -11.71
CA SER A 49 16.12 -20.23 -10.30
C SER A 49 14.90 -20.44 -9.42
N LYS A 50 14.97 -21.40 -8.48
CA LYS A 50 13.89 -21.63 -7.51
C LYS A 50 13.64 -20.39 -6.66
N GLN A 51 12.38 -19.94 -6.59
CA GLN A 51 11.95 -18.78 -5.81
C GLN A 51 10.99 -19.19 -4.69
N PRO A 52 10.96 -18.47 -3.55
CA PRO A 52 9.96 -18.71 -2.52
C PRO A 52 8.54 -18.65 -3.08
N VAL A 53 7.66 -19.56 -2.66
CA VAL A 53 6.26 -19.62 -3.13
C VAL A 53 5.57 -18.28 -2.98
N LEU A 54 5.75 -17.61 -1.83
CA LEU A 54 5.14 -16.32 -1.56
C LEU A 54 5.59 -15.20 -2.51
N SER A 55 6.79 -15.30 -3.08
CA SER A 55 7.29 -14.35 -4.08
C SER A 55 6.64 -14.61 -5.44
N VAL A 56 6.40 -15.87 -5.79
CA VAL A 56 5.71 -16.26 -7.03
C VAL A 56 4.25 -15.82 -6.99
N LEU A 57 3.58 -15.90 -5.82
CA LEU A 57 2.20 -15.45 -5.63
C LEU A 57 1.97 -13.95 -5.87
N LYS A 58 3.02 -13.13 -5.93
CA LYS A 58 2.89 -11.71 -6.31
C LYS A 58 2.54 -11.54 -7.79
N ARG A 59 2.67 -12.59 -8.60
CA ARG A 59 2.34 -12.55 -10.02
C ARG A 59 0.84 -12.74 -10.25
N PRO A 60 0.22 -11.96 -11.16
CA PRO A 60 -1.21 -12.09 -11.46
C PRO A 60 -1.64 -13.51 -11.85
N GLU A 61 -0.81 -14.19 -12.64
CA GLU A 61 -1.02 -15.52 -13.20
C GLU A 61 -0.84 -16.67 -12.20
N ALA A 62 -0.22 -16.42 -11.04
CA ALA A 62 0.00 -17.44 -10.02
C ALA A 62 -1.23 -17.58 -9.11
N LYS A 63 -1.85 -18.77 -9.10
CA LYS A 63 -2.90 -19.13 -8.13
C LYS A 63 -2.33 -20.08 -7.09
N LEU A 64 -2.77 -19.93 -5.84
CA LEU A 64 -2.23 -20.75 -4.75
C LEU A 64 -2.60 -22.23 -4.91
N VAL A 65 -3.79 -22.53 -5.45
CA VAL A 65 -4.26 -23.89 -5.74
C VAL A 65 -3.29 -24.63 -6.67
N ASP A 66 -2.85 -23.98 -7.75
CA ASP A 66 -1.94 -24.58 -8.73
C ASP A 66 -0.57 -24.89 -8.11
N ILE A 67 -0.12 -24.04 -7.19
CA ILE A 67 1.13 -24.26 -6.44
C ILE A 67 1.00 -25.46 -5.50
N TYR A 68 -0.13 -25.60 -4.79
CA TYR A 68 -0.37 -26.75 -3.91
C TYR A 68 -0.41 -28.07 -4.70
N ASN A 69 -1.02 -28.06 -5.88
CA ASN A 69 -1.02 -29.21 -6.79
C ASN A 69 0.39 -29.56 -7.27
N LEU A 70 1.20 -28.54 -7.60
CA LEU A 70 2.59 -28.73 -8.04
C LEU A 70 3.47 -29.34 -6.93
N ILE A 71 3.34 -28.89 -5.68
CA ILE A 71 4.11 -29.40 -4.54
C ILE A 71 3.50 -30.67 -3.91
N LYS A 72 2.39 -31.17 -4.48
CA LYS A 72 1.65 -32.36 -4.01
C LYS A 72 1.27 -32.30 -2.52
N ARG A 73 0.85 -31.14 -2.03
CA ARG A 73 0.40 -30.92 -0.65
C ARG A 73 -1.13 -30.87 -0.60
N PRO A 74 -1.79 -31.39 0.46
CA PRO A 74 -3.23 -31.26 0.60
C PRO A 74 -3.67 -29.78 0.60
N LEU A 75 -4.75 -29.50 -0.11
CA LEU A 75 -5.34 -28.16 -0.17
C LEU A 75 -6.00 -27.81 1.17
N PRO A 76 -5.65 -26.67 1.79
CA PRO A 76 -6.38 -26.11 2.92
C PRO A 76 -7.81 -25.73 2.54
N GLU A 77 -8.60 -25.37 3.55
CA GLU A 77 -9.94 -24.79 3.36
C GLU A 77 -9.88 -23.58 2.41
N LYS A 78 -10.87 -23.48 1.50
CA LYS A 78 -10.96 -22.42 0.49
C LYS A 78 -10.81 -21.01 1.07
N GLY A 79 -11.37 -20.77 2.26
CA GLY A 79 -11.28 -19.47 2.95
C GLY A 79 -9.86 -19.13 3.40
N VAL A 80 -9.06 -20.12 3.82
CA VAL A 80 -7.66 -19.94 4.20
C VAL A 80 -6.80 -19.67 2.96
N LEU A 81 -7.01 -20.45 1.89
CA LEU A 81 -6.32 -20.26 0.61
C LEU A 81 -6.54 -18.86 0.04
N LEU A 82 -7.80 -18.42 -0.03
CA LEU A 82 -8.16 -17.11 -0.55
C LEU A 82 -7.54 -15.99 0.28
N ASP A 83 -7.61 -16.06 1.62
CA ASP A 83 -7.04 -15.04 2.49
C ASP A 83 -5.52 -14.91 2.30
N ILE A 84 -4.80 -16.03 2.18
CA ILE A 84 -3.36 -16.02 1.91
C ILE A 84 -3.06 -15.41 0.54
N GLU A 85 -3.76 -15.87 -0.51
CA GLU A 85 -3.54 -15.42 -1.89
C GLU A 85 -3.83 -13.92 -2.03
N THR A 86 -4.98 -13.46 -1.55
CA THR A 86 -5.36 -12.04 -1.53
C THR A 86 -4.32 -11.23 -0.74
N THR A 87 -3.99 -11.63 0.49
CA THR A 87 -3.04 -10.87 1.32
C THR A 87 -1.70 -10.69 0.62
N LYS A 88 -1.15 -11.74 0.00
CA LYS A 88 0.16 -11.68 -0.65
C LYS A 88 0.14 -10.91 -1.97
N LYS A 89 -0.93 -11.03 -2.78
CA LYS A 89 -1.09 -10.25 -4.02
C LYS A 89 -1.21 -8.75 -3.74
N TYR A 90 -1.95 -8.38 -2.70
CA TYR A 90 -2.18 -6.97 -2.37
C TYR A 90 -1.14 -6.36 -1.42
N ALA A 91 -0.28 -7.16 -0.78
CA ALA A 91 0.73 -6.68 0.16
C ALA A 91 1.61 -5.56 -0.41
N GLY A 92 2.05 -5.67 -1.67
CA GLY A 92 2.89 -4.65 -2.30
C GLY A 92 2.16 -3.31 -2.50
N TYR A 93 0.89 -3.36 -2.88
CA TYR A 93 0.06 -2.16 -3.05
C TYR A 93 -0.20 -1.49 -1.70
N ILE A 94 -0.52 -2.27 -0.67
CA ILE A 94 -0.73 -1.79 0.69
C ILE A 94 0.55 -1.16 1.25
N GLU A 95 1.71 -1.79 1.04
CA GLU A 95 2.99 -1.24 1.47
C GLU A 95 3.29 0.10 0.79
N ARG A 96 3.04 0.21 -0.52
CA ARG A 96 3.20 1.46 -1.28
C ARG A 96 2.26 2.55 -0.75
N GLN A 97 0.98 2.25 -0.57
CA GLN A 97 0.02 3.19 -0.01
C GLN A 97 0.42 3.66 1.39
N ASN A 98 0.88 2.75 2.25
CA ASN A 98 1.37 3.09 3.58
C ASN A 98 2.62 3.98 3.54
N LYS A 99 3.54 3.76 2.60
CA LYS A 99 4.71 4.64 2.39
C LYS A 99 4.28 6.05 1.96
N GLU A 100 3.32 6.16 1.05
CA GLU A 100 2.77 7.45 0.62
C GLU A 100 2.10 8.19 1.80
N ILE A 101 1.26 7.51 2.59
CA ILE A 101 0.63 8.08 3.79
C ILE A 101 1.69 8.57 4.80
N LYS A 102 2.71 7.75 5.09
CA LYS A 102 3.79 8.12 6.02
C LYS A 102 4.56 9.34 5.53
N LYS A 103 4.84 9.42 4.22
CA LYS A 103 5.51 10.58 3.61
C LYS A 103 4.66 11.84 3.81
N ILE A 104 3.37 11.79 3.52
CA ILE A 104 2.46 12.94 3.68
C ILE A 104 2.41 13.39 5.15
N LYS A 105 2.23 12.45 6.10
CA LYS A 105 2.25 12.75 7.54
C LYS A 105 3.54 13.43 7.99
N LYS A 106 4.70 13.00 7.48
CA LYS A 106 5.99 13.63 7.79
C LYS A 106 6.04 15.11 7.40
N TYR A 107 5.32 15.49 6.34
CA TYR A 107 5.31 16.85 5.81
C TYR A 107 4.04 17.64 6.18
N GLU A 108 3.22 17.16 7.11
CA GLU A 108 1.97 17.80 7.50
C GLU A 108 2.19 19.28 7.93
N ASN A 109 3.28 19.54 8.65
CA ASN A 109 3.68 20.88 9.10
C ASN A 109 4.56 21.66 8.09
N ALA A 110 4.84 21.10 6.91
CA ALA A 110 5.64 21.81 5.91
C ALA A 110 4.89 23.06 5.43
N LYS A 111 5.59 24.20 5.44
CA LYS A 111 5.07 25.46 4.93
C LYS A 111 5.05 25.45 3.41
N ILE A 112 3.99 26.02 2.85
CA ILE A 112 3.89 26.31 1.43
C ILE A 112 4.45 27.72 1.22
N PRO A 113 5.45 27.93 0.33
CA PRO A 113 5.95 29.26 0.00
C PRO A 113 4.82 30.20 -0.46
N ARG A 114 4.95 31.50 -0.17
CA ARG A 114 3.89 32.47 -0.54
C ARG A 114 3.86 32.75 -2.04
N GLU A 115 5.02 32.59 -2.67
CA GLU A 115 5.28 32.89 -4.07
C GLU A 115 4.98 31.70 -4.99
N ILE A 116 4.45 30.59 -4.45
CA ILE A 116 4.17 29.39 -5.24
C ILE A 116 3.11 29.68 -6.30
N ILE A 117 3.37 29.26 -7.54
CA ILE A 117 2.44 29.39 -8.66
C ILE A 117 1.76 28.02 -8.87
N PHE A 118 0.60 27.81 -8.26
CA PHE A 118 -0.11 26.52 -8.32
C PHE A 118 -0.47 26.09 -9.75
N SER A 119 -0.70 27.05 -10.65
CA SER A 119 -0.97 26.79 -12.07
C SER A 119 0.20 26.11 -12.79
N GLU A 120 1.44 26.31 -12.34
CA GLU A 120 2.66 25.72 -12.91
C GLU A 120 2.92 24.29 -12.42
N ILE A 121 2.19 23.81 -11.42
CA ILE A 121 2.37 22.46 -10.90
C ILE A 121 1.80 21.46 -11.92
N THR A 122 2.71 20.72 -12.56
CA THR A 122 2.37 19.68 -13.54
C THR A 122 1.67 18.50 -12.88
N GLY A 123 0.65 17.95 -13.56
CA GLY A 123 -0.12 16.79 -13.08
C GLY A 123 -1.27 17.11 -12.11
N LEU A 124 -1.39 18.35 -11.61
CA LEU A 124 -2.61 18.78 -10.92
C LEU A 124 -3.72 19.06 -11.92
N SER A 125 -4.95 18.61 -11.62
CA SER A 125 -6.13 18.96 -12.42
C SER A 125 -6.45 20.45 -12.28
N ASN A 126 -7.16 21.01 -13.26
CA ASN A 126 -7.58 22.42 -13.22
C ASN A 126 -8.45 22.72 -11.98
N GLU A 127 -9.35 21.80 -11.60
CA GLU A 127 -10.16 21.93 -10.39
C GLU A 127 -9.30 22.01 -9.13
N VAL A 128 -8.27 21.16 -9.02
CA VAL A 128 -7.35 21.16 -7.88
C VAL A 128 -6.54 22.46 -7.83
N LYS A 129 -6.01 22.91 -8.97
CA LYS A 129 -5.28 24.18 -9.09
C LYS A 129 -6.14 25.36 -8.63
N GLN A 130 -7.36 25.47 -9.16
CA GLN A 130 -8.32 26.51 -8.78
C GLN A 130 -8.65 26.50 -7.29
N LYS A 131 -8.82 25.32 -6.69
CA LYS A 131 -9.06 25.19 -5.24
C LYS A 131 -7.87 25.68 -4.41
N LEU A 132 -6.66 25.32 -4.80
CA LEU A 132 -5.43 25.75 -4.10
C LEU A 132 -5.22 27.26 -4.24
N GLU A 133 -5.43 27.82 -5.44
CA GLU A 133 -5.33 29.26 -5.70
C GLU A 133 -6.39 30.07 -4.94
N LYS A 134 -7.61 29.54 -4.81
CA LYS A 134 -8.68 30.20 -4.07
C LYS A 134 -8.44 30.20 -2.56
N VAL A 135 -7.92 29.09 -2.02
CA VAL A 135 -7.75 28.94 -0.56
C VAL A 135 -6.41 29.49 -0.07
N LEU A 136 -5.37 29.49 -0.92
CA LEU A 136 -4.00 29.87 -0.58
C LEU A 136 -3.51 29.21 0.72
N PRO A 137 -3.46 27.86 0.76
CA PRO A 137 -3.08 27.16 1.98
C PRO A 137 -1.64 27.48 2.39
N LYS A 138 -1.44 27.77 3.68
CA LYS A 138 -0.12 28.09 4.26
C LYS A 138 0.73 26.85 4.59
N THR A 139 0.08 25.70 4.74
CA THR A 139 0.72 24.43 5.09
C THR A 139 0.11 23.28 4.32
N ILE A 140 0.84 22.16 4.24
CA ILE A 140 0.35 20.93 3.62
C ILE A 140 -0.88 20.38 4.37
N ALA A 141 -0.90 20.44 5.70
CA ALA A 141 -2.08 20.08 6.49
C ALA A 141 -3.33 20.88 6.09
N HIS A 142 -3.15 22.18 5.84
CA HIS A 142 -4.25 23.03 5.40
C HIS A 142 -4.72 22.63 4.00
N ALA A 143 -3.80 22.45 3.05
CA ALA A 143 -4.12 22.01 1.69
C ALA A 143 -4.88 20.67 1.68
N GLN A 144 -4.49 19.72 2.55
CA GLN A 144 -5.10 18.40 2.63
C GLN A 144 -6.56 18.42 3.12
N ARG A 145 -6.95 19.43 3.91
CA ARG A 145 -8.33 19.58 4.41
C ARG A 145 -9.28 20.23 3.40
N ILE A 146 -8.75 20.75 2.28
CA ILE A 146 -9.59 21.35 1.24
C ILE A 146 -10.39 20.24 0.53
N PRO A 147 -11.74 20.36 0.46
CA PRO A 147 -12.58 19.35 -0.15
C PRO A 147 -12.21 19.04 -1.61
N GLY A 148 -12.02 17.76 -1.92
CA GLY A 148 -11.64 17.28 -3.24
C GLY A 148 -10.14 17.37 -3.56
N ILE A 149 -9.30 17.75 -2.59
CA ILE A 149 -7.86 17.55 -2.69
C ILE A 149 -7.52 16.10 -2.33
N THR A 150 -6.83 15.41 -3.24
CA THR A 150 -6.45 14.00 -3.07
C THR A 150 -5.02 13.86 -2.51
N PRO A 151 -4.66 12.72 -1.88
CA PRO A 151 -3.28 12.44 -1.47
C PRO A 151 -2.26 12.51 -2.63
N ALA A 152 -2.70 12.19 -3.85
CA ALA A 152 -1.88 12.31 -5.06
C ALA A 152 -1.58 13.78 -5.38
N ALA A 153 -2.56 14.68 -5.29
CA ALA A 153 -2.35 16.11 -5.48
C ALA A 153 -1.38 16.70 -4.43
N ILE A 154 -1.54 16.31 -3.16
CA ILE A 154 -0.60 16.71 -2.09
C ILE A 154 0.82 16.21 -2.38
N SER A 155 0.95 14.99 -2.91
CA SER A 155 2.25 14.44 -3.29
C SER A 155 2.91 15.25 -4.40
N LEU A 156 2.17 15.68 -5.42
CA LEU A 156 2.67 16.54 -6.50
C LEU A 156 3.10 17.91 -5.98
N LEU A 157 2.30 18.52 -5.12
CA LEU A 157 2.63 19.79 -4.45
C LEU A 157 3.94 19.67 -3.65
N LEU A 158 4.10 18.60 -2.87
CA LEU A 158 5.33 18.35 -2.10
C LEU A 158 6.57 18.17 -2.99
N VAL A 159 6.43 17.50 -4.15
CA VAL A 159 7.54 17.35 -5.10
C VAL A 159 7.92 18.71 -5.69
N HIS A 160 6.94 19.52 -6.06
CA HIS A 160 7.16 20.85 -6.61
C HIS A 160 7.90 21.76 -5.62
N ILE A 161 7.41 21.87 -4.38
CA ILE A 161 8.04 22.68 -3.32
C ILE A 161 9.49 22.25 -3.08
N LYS A 162 9.76 20.93 -3.05
CA LYS A 162 11.13 20.43 -2.89
C LYS A 162 12.04 20.80 -4.06
N LYS A 163 11.54 20.74 -5.28
CA LYS A 163 12.29 21.10 -6.48
C LYS A 163 12.67 22.57 -6.44
N GLU A 164 11.72 23.46 -6.16
CA GLU A 164 12.00 24.90 -6.02
C GLU A 164 13.01 25.18 -4.91
N GLN A 165 12.84 24.60 -3.72
CA GLN A 165 13.79 24.83 -2.63
C GLN A 165 15.21 24.32 -2.94
N SER A 166 15.35 23.25 -3.72
CA SER A 166 16.65 22.79 -4.19
C SER A 166 17.29 23.80 -5.14
N LEU A 167 16.52 24.30 -6.10
CA LEU A 167 16.98 25.29 -7.08
C LEU A 167 17.35 26.63 -6.42
N LEU A 168 16.62 27.05 -5.37
CA LEU A 168 16.99 28.23 -4.59
C LEU A 168 18.32 28.05 -3.85
N LYS A 169 18.60 26.85 -3.32
CA LYS A 169 19.88 26.57 -2.64
C LYS A 169 21.07 26.59 -3.60
N GLU A 170 20.91 26.07 -4.82
CA GLU A 170 21.96 26.09 -5.84
C GLU A 170 22.29 27.51 -6.32
N LYS A 171 21.29 28.39 -6.45
CA LYS A 171 21.48 29.79 -6.85
C LYS A 171 22.16 30.68 -5.80
N ILE A 172 22.02 30.34 -4.51
CA ILE A 172 22.60 31.11 -3.40
C ILE A 172 24.00 30.58 -3.04
N GLY A 173 24.31 29.34 -3.42
CA GLY A 173 25.62 28.70 -3.19
C GLY A 173 26.63 28.85 -4.33
N SER A 174 26.39 29.75 -5.29
CA SER A 174 27.31 30.10 -6.39
C SER A 174 27.73 31.56 -6.31
#